data_AF-A0A7S1NDU8-F1
#
_entry.id   AF-A0A7S1NDU8-F1
#
_cell.length_a   1.000
_cell.length_b   1.000
_cell.length_c   1.000
_cell.angle_alpha   90.00
_cell.angle_beta   90.00
_cell.angle_gamma   90.00
#
_symmetry.space_group_name_H-M   'P 1'
#
loop_
_entity.id
_entity.type
_entity.pdbx_description
1 polymer ?
#
loop_
_entity_poly.entity_id
_entity_poly.type
_entity_poly.pdbx_seq_one_letter_code
_entity_poly.pdbx_strand_id
1 'polypeptide(L)'
;LDPAEFAMKHAGEMLTPPFTPERAQVLLDQADVHEVWVEGAGREAAGADIAIGGVGWVAVTGTGWACFRVTVPQGIQVYKRSPLMPFEGFNAQKFDGAKVLNVVTRAAKKKMKQSNKKAKW
;
A
#
# COMPACT_ATOMS: atom_id res chain seq x y z
N LEU A 1 18.67 5.20 -2.05
CA LEU A 1 18.15 5.40 -0.69
C LEU A 1 18.05 4.04 -0.05
N ASP A 2 18.87 3.77 0.94
CA ASP A 2 18.77 2.54 1.74
C ASP A 2 17.51 2.65 2.63
N PRO A 3 16.58 1.68 2.60
CA PRO A 3 15.38 1.71 3.44
C PRO A 3 15.70 1.83 4.94
N ALA A 4 16.79 1.22 5.41
CA ALA A 4 17.19 1.27 6.82
C ALA A 4 17.66 2.69 7.21
N GLU A 5 18.53 3.29 6.39
CA GLU A 5 18.97 4.68 6.57
C GLU A 5 17.77 5.66 6.60
N PHE A 6 16.82 5.51 5.68
CA PHE A 6 15.63 6.35 5.62
C PHE A 6 14.74 6.16 6.86
N ALA A 7 14.57 4.92 7.31
CA ALA A 7 13.79 4.60 8.49
C ALA A 7 14.39 5.25 9.75
N MET A 8 15.71 5.13 9.95
CA MET A 8 16.41 5.72 11.10
C MET A 8 16.34 7.24 11.12
N LYS A 9 16.47 7.89 9.96
CA LYS A 9 16.41 9.36 9.85
C LYS A 9 15.04 9.95 10.19
N HIS A 10 13.96 9.21 9.94
CA HIS A 10 12.59 9.72 10.01
C HIS A 10 11.72 9.04 11.07
N ALA A 11 12.30 8.12 11.85
CA ALA A 11 11.68 7.46 12.99
C ALA A 11 11.18 8.49 14.01
N GLY A 12 9.88 8.45 14.33
CA GLY A 12 9.32 9.21 15.45
C GLY A 12 8.82 10.59 15.05
N GLU A 13 9.16 11.02 13.83
CA GLU A 13 8.58 12.18 13.16
C GLU A 13 7.61 11.71 12.07
N MET A 14 8.13 11.43 10.87
CA MET A 14 7.33 11.05 9.72
C MET A 14 6.90 9.58 9.77
N LEU A 15 7.72 8.70 10.35
CA LEU A 15 7.39 7.29 10.51
C LEU A 15 6.88 7.04 11.94
N THR A 16 5.55 6.99 12.08
CA THR A 16 4.80 6.74 13.33
C THR A 16 3.56 5.89 13.03
N PRO A 17 3.05 5.04 13.95
CA PRO A 17 3.40 4.88 15.38
C PRO A 17 4.26 3.64 15.74
N PRO A 18 4.95 3.60 16.91
CA PRO A 18 5.57 4.67 17.68
C PRO A 18 7.11 4.52 17.62
N PHE A 19 7.74 4.93 16.52
CA PHE A 19 9.14 4.57 16.28
C PHE A 19 10.09 5.65 16.79
N THR A 20 10.42 5.67 18.08
CA THR A 20 11.63 6.40 18.51
C THR A 20 12.87 5.79 17.81
N PRO A 21 13.99 6.52 17.66
CA PRO A 21 15.19 5.99 17.00
C PRO A 21 15.69 4.68 17.63
N GLU A 22 15.60 4.54 18.95
CA GLU A 22 16.01 3.34 19.69
C GLU A 22 15.11 2.14 19.33
N ARG A 23 13.80 2.38 19.22
CA ARG A 23 12.84 1.34 18.84
C ARG A 23 12.99 0.95 17.37
N ALA A 24 13.30 1.92 16.50
CA ALA A 24 13.57 1.68 15.09
C ALA A 24 14.81 0.81 14.89
N GLN A 25 15.90 1.10 15.59
CA GLN A 25 17.14 0.30 15.51
C GLN A 25 16.89 -1.16 15.87
N VAL A 26 16.23 -1.42 17.01
CA VAL A 26 15.91 -2.80 17.45
C VAL A 26 15.09 -3.56 16.41
N LEU A 27 14.12 -2.90 15.78
CA LEU A 27 13.24 -3.52 14.80
C LEU A 27 13.91 -3.74 13.44
N LEU A 28 14.92 -2.93 13.09
CA LEU A 28 15.71 -3.08 11.88
C LEU A 28 16.82 -4.12 12.03
N ASP A 29 17.49 -4.19 13.19
CA ASP A 29 18.53 -5.18 13.47
C ASP A 29 17.98 -6.62 13.49
N GLN A 30 16.72 -6.74 13.90
CA GLN A 30 15.98 -8.00 13.92
C GLN A 30 14.99 -8.07 12.76
N ALA A 31 15.28 -7.47 11.60
CA ALA A 31 14.35 -7.52 10.47
C ALA A 31 14.57 -8.76 9.59
N ASP A 32 13.48 -9.43 9.26
CA ASP A 32 13.45 -10.47 8.24
C ASP A 32 13.17 -9.84 6.86
N VAL A 33 13.83 -10.38 5.84
CA VAL A 33 13.68 -9.95 4.44
C VAL A 33 13.03 -11.06 3.63
N HIS A 34 11.86 -10.76 3.08
CA HIS A 34 11.11 -11.69 2.24
C HIS A 34 11.11 -11.22 0.78
N GLU A 35 11.42 -12.12 -0.14
CA GLU A 35 11.24 -11.90 -1.57
C GLU A 35 9.94 -12.54 -2.04
N VAL A 36 9.06 -11.74 -2.63
CA VAL A 36 7.75 -12.19 -3.10
C VAL A 36 7.62 -11.95 -4.60
N TRP A 37 7.53 -13.04 -5.36
CA TRP A 37 7.32 -13.02 -6.79
C TRP A 37 5.83 -13.01 -7.13
N VAL A 38 5.41 -12.01 -7.89
CA VAL A 38 4.04 -11.81 -8.35
C VAL A 38 4.03 -11.70 -9.86
N GLU A 39 3.10 -12.43 -10.49
CA GLU A 39 2.77 -12.27 -11.90
C GLU A 39 1.52 -11.40 -12.02
N GLY A 40 1.62 -10.31 -12.76
CA GLY A 40 0.54 -9.39 -13.00
C GLY A 40 -0.36 -9.83 -14.15
N ALA A 41 -1.67 -9.83 -13.92
CA ALA A 41 -2.70 -10.23 -14.88
C ALA A 41 -3.23 -9.08 -15.75
N GLY A 42 -2.65 -7.88 -15.65
CA GLY A 42 -3.12 -6.68 -16.35
C GLY A 42 -3.33 -5.49 -15.41
N ARG A 43 -3.69 -4.35 -15.99
CA ARG A 43 -4.01 -3.13 -15.23
C ARG A 43 -5.40 -3.19 -14.57
N GLU A 44 -6.29 -4.00 -15.12
CA GLU A 44 -7.69 -4.13 -14.66
C GLU A 44 -7.85 -5.22 -13.60
N ALA A 45 -6.81 -6.03 -13.39
CA ALA A 45 -6.84 -7.15 -12.47
C ALA A 45 -5.63 -7.14 -11.52
N ALA A 46 -5.87 -7.45 -10.25
CA ALA A 46 -4.80 -7.73 -9.29
C ALA A 46 -4.23 -9.13 -9.55
N GLY A 47 -2.90 -9.26 -9.61
CA GLY A 47 -2.22 -10.54 -9.75
C GLY A 47 -2.14 -11.31 -8.43
N ALA A 48 -1.86 -10.60 -7.33
CA ALA A 48 -1.82 -11.16 -5.99
C ALA A 48 -1.95 -10.08 -4.91
N ASP A 49 -2.31 -10.49 -3.70
CA ASP A 49 -2.11 -9.69 -2.50
C ASP A 49 -0.83 -10.15 -1.79
N ILE A 50 -0.02 -9.20 -1.35
CA ILE A 50 1.07 -9.42 -0.39
C ILE A 50 0.52 -9.08 0.99
N ALA A 51 0.27 -10.11 1.81
CA ALA A 51 -0.27 -9.95 3.15
C ALA A 51 0.88 -9.82 4.17
N ILE A 52 0.74 -8.84 5.08
CA ILE A 52 1.65 -8.57 6.19
C ILE A 52 0.85 -8.70 7.49
N GLY A 53 1.22 -9.67 8.32
CA GLY A 53 0.53 -9.98 9.58
C GLY A 53 0.37 -8.74 10.46
N GLY A 54 -0.86 -8.46 10.90
CA GLY A 54 -1.17 -7.37 11.83
C GLY A 54 -1.24 -5.97 11.23
N VAL A 55 -0.83 -5.78 9.97
CA VAL A 55 -0.87 -4.45 9.29
C VAL A 55 -1.94 -4.42 8.21
N GLY A 56 -2.02 -5.46 7.38
CA GLY A 56 -2.94 -5.50 6.25
C GLY A 56 -2.32 -6.18 5.03
N TRP A 57 -2.69 -5.73 3.84
CA TRP A 57 -2.15 -6.26 2.59
C TRP A 57 -1.96 -5.15 1.55
N VAL A 58 -1.09 -5.45 0.59
CA VAL A 58 -0.88 -4.63 -0.61
C VAL A 58 -1.36 -5.44 -1.81
N ALA A 59 -2.36 -4.92 -2.53
CA ALA A 59 -2.80 -5.50 -3.79
C ALA A 59 -1.83 -5.10 -4.91
N VAL A 60 -1.29 -6.09 -5.62
CA VAL A 60 -0.35 -5.86 -6.72
C VAL A 60 -1.09 -6.02 -8.05
N THR A 61 -1.12 -4.93 -8.82
CA THR A 61 -1.76 -4.85 -10.14
C THR A 61 -0.72 -4.43 -11.18
N GLY A 62 -0.81 -4.94 -12.40
CA GLY A 62 0.15 -4.65 -13.45
C GLY A 62 0.30 -5.81 -14.42
N THR A 63 1.20 -5.69 -15.39
CA THR A 63 1.49 -6.74 -16.38
C THR A 63 2.89 -7.30 -16.17
N GLY A 64 3.02 -8.63 -16.22
CA GLY A 64 4.32 -9.31 -16.17
C GLY A 64 4.80 -9.62 -14.75
N TRP A 65 6.03 -10.13 -14.64
CA TRP A 65 6.61 -10.57 -13.38
C TRP A 65 7.29 -9.43 -12.63
N ALA A 66 7.07 -9.37 -11.32
CA ALA A 66 7.75 -8.46 -10.41
C ALA A 66 8.17 -9.20 -9.13
N CYS A 67 9.36 -8.87 -8.62
CA CYS A 67 9.83 -9.30 -7.32
C CYS A 67 9.76 -8.14 -6.34
N PHE A 68 9.12 -8.35 -5.20
CA PHE A 68 9.02 -7.38 -4.12
C PHE A 68 9.85 -7.83 -2.94
N ARG A 69 10.71 -6.96 -2.45
CA ARG A 69 11.44 -7.16 -1.21
C ARG A 69 10.67 -6.51 -0.07
N VAL A 70 10.20 -7.32 0.86
CA VAL A 70 9.41 -6.88 2.02
C VAL A 70 10.26 -7.09 3.26
N THR A 71 10.50 -6.00 3.99
CA THR A 71 11.27 -6.01 5.23
C THR A 71 10.32 -5.81 6.39
N VAL A 72 10.31 -6.75 7.33
CA VAL A 72 9.44 -6.71 8.52
C VAL A 72 10.25 -7.09 9.76
N PRO A 73 9.85 -6.65 10.96
CA PRO A 73 10.45 -7.16 12.19
C PRO A 73 10.31 -8.68 12.31
N GLN A 74 11.27 -9.31 12.98
CA GLN A 74 11.33 -10.75 13.16
C GLN A 74 10.02 -11.30 13.75
N GLY A 75 9.56 -12.41 13.18
CA GLY A 75 8.34 -13.08 13.62
C GLY A 75 7.04 -12.55 13.00
N ILE A 76 7.10 -11.47 12.20
CA ILE A 76 5.95 -11.03 11.40
C ILE A 76 5.86 -11.85 10.12
N GLN A 77 4.70 -12.46 9.87
CA GLN A 77 4.48 -13.27 8.68
C GLN A 77 4.23 -12.39 7.45
N VAL A 78 4.94 -12.70 6.37
CA VAL A 78 4.69 -12.18 5.02
C VAL A 78 4.39 -13.33 4.09
N TYR A 79 3.25 -13.28 3.40
CA TYR A 79 2.89 -14.31 2.43
C TYR A 79 2.09 -13.77 1.26
N LYS A 80 2.22 -14.46 0.12
CA LYS A 80 1.43 -14.22 -1.07
C LYS A 80 0.10 -14.96 -0.96
N ARG A 81 -1.00 -14.31 -1.33
CA ARG A 81 -2.31 -14.95 -1.45
C ARG A 81 -3.05 -14.51 -2.72
N SER A 82 -4.11 -15.23 -3.05
CA SER A 82 -5.07 -14.80 -4.07
C SER A 82 -5.66 -13.43 -3.70
N PRO A 83 -5.82 -12.52 -4.68
CA PRO A 83 -6.28 -11.17 -4.41
C PRO A 83 -7.71 -11.18 -3.87
N LEU A 84 -7.96 -10.47 -2.77
CA LEU A 84 -9.32 -10.34 -2.22
C LEU A 84 -10.23 -9.47 -3.09
N MET A 85 -9.65 -8.49 -3.79
CA MET A 85 -10.38 -7.56 -4.66
C MET A 85 -9.78 -7.62 -6.07
N PRO A 86 -10.02 -8.72 -6.82
CA PRO A 86 -9.32 -8.99 -8.07
C PRO A 86 -9.55 -7.95 -9.16
N PHE A 87 -10.64 -7.18 -9.15
CA PHE A 87 -11.01 -6.26 -10.24
C PHE A 87 -11.11 -4.79 -9.81
N GLU A 88 -10.78 -4.44 -8.56
CA GLU A 88 -10.98 -3.08 -8.03
C GLU A 88 -9.70 -2.22 -8.09
N GLY A 89 -8.58 -2.75 -8.60
CA GLY A 89 -7.26 -2.14 -8.54
C GLY A 89 -7.12 -0.73 -9.14
N PHE A 90 -8.03 -0.33 -10.03
CA PHE A 90 -7.98 0.97 -10.70
C PHE A 90 -8.75 2.09 -9.98
N ASN A 91 -9.75 1.74 -9.16
CA ASN A 91 -10.47 2.73 -8.36
C ASN A 91 -9.86 2.72 -6.97
N ALA A 92 -9.01 3.69 -6.66
CA ALA A 92 -8.47 3.90 -5.30
C ALA A 92 -9.64 4.18 -4.34
N GLN A 93 -10.28 3.13 -3.86
CA GLN A 93 -11.34 3.19 -2.88
C GLN A 93 -10.70 3.01 -1.52
N LYS A 94 -11.05 3.90 -0.59
CA LYS A 94 -10.64 3.74 0.80
C LYS A 94 -11.65 2.82 1.45
N PHE A 95 -11.21 1.68 1.98
CA PHE A 95 -12.06 0.79 2.77
C PHE A 95 -11.80 1.07 4.25
N ASP A 96 -12.84 1.43 5.00
CA ASP A 96 -12.74 1.76 6.43
C ASP A 96 -13.17 0.61 7.36
N GLY A 97 -13.29 -0.61 6.82
CA GLY A 97 -13.72 -1.80 7.56
C GLY A 97 -15.24 -1.97 7.65
N ALA A 98 -16.04 -0.97 7.26
CA ALA A 98 -17.50 -1.07 7.22
C ALA A 98 -18.06 -0.75 5.83
N LYS A 99 -17.44 0.17 5.09
CA LYS A 99 -17.90 0.59 3.76
C LYS A 99 -16.74 0.94 2.83
N VAL A 100 -16.98 0.73 1.53
CA VAL A 100 -16.11 1.17 0.45
C VAL A 100 -16.38 2.66 0.20
N LEU A 101 -15.39 3.52 0.48
CA LEU A 101 -15.46 4.96 0.22
C LEU A 101 -14.91 5.26 -1.17
N ASN A 102 -15.76 5.82 -2.04
CA ASN A 102 -15.33 6.34 -3.32
C ASN A 102 -14.47 7.60 -3.13
N VAL A 103 -13.15 7.47 -3.27
CA VAL A 103 -12.26 8.62 -3.30
C VAL A 103 -12.44 9.31 -4.65
N VAL A 104 -13.28 10.34 -4.67
CA VAL A 104 -13.43 11.19 -5.85
C VAL A 104 -12.07 11.86 -6.13
N THR A 105 -11.47 11.51 -7.27
CA THR A 105 -10.17 12.05 -7.69
C THR A 105 -10.26 13.57 -7.86
N ARG A 106 -9.13 14.28 -7.67
CA ARG A 106 -9.05 15.75 -7.87
C ARG A 106 -9.53 16.16 -9.28
N ALA A 107 -9.29 15.34 -10.29
CA ALA A 107 -9.75 15.56 -11.66
C ALA A 107 -11.28 15.49 -11.76
N ALA A 108 -11.91 14.50 -11.12
CA ALA A 108 -13.38 14.39 -11.06
C ALA A 108 -14.01 15.58 -10.30
N LYS A 109 -13.42 16.02 -9.18
CA LYS A 109 -13.85 17.24 -8.47
C LYS A 109 -13.78 18.50 -9.35
N LYS A 110 -12.75 18.64 -10.19
CA LYS A 110 -12.57 19.80 -11.08
C LYS A 110 -13.63 19.84 -12.19
N LYS A 111 -13.95 18.68 -12.80
CA LYS A 111 -15.04 18.56 -13.79
C LYS A 111 -16.41 18.85 -13.18
N MET A 112 -16.69 18.33 -11.98
CA MET A 112 -17.96 18.59 -11.29
C MET A 112 -18.15 20.08 -10.97
N LYS A 113 -17.08 20.78 -10.57
CA LYS A 113 -17.12 22.23 -10.30
C LYS A 113 -17.35 23.08 -11.56
N GLN A 114 -16.86 22.65 -12.73
CA GLN A 114 -17.11 23.31 -14.01
C GLN A 114 -18.54 23.08 -14.52
N SER A 115 -19.05 21.84 -14.41
CA SER A 115 -20.44 21.51 -14.74
C SER A 115 -21.42 22.32 -13.90
N ASN A 116 -21.19 22.43 -12.58
CA ASN A 116 -22.07 23.18 -11.68
C ASN A 116 -22.01 24.71 -11.88
N LYS A 117 -20.93 25.23 -12.50
CA LYS A 117 -20.86 26.63 -12.92
C LYS A 117 -21.66 26.89 -14.20
N LYS A 118 -21.69 25.93 -15.13
CA LYS A 118 -22.48 26.04 -16.37
C LYS A 118 -23.98 25.87 -16.15
N ALA A 119 -24.39 25.10 -15.15
CA ALA A 119 -25.80 24.90 -14.80
C ALA A 119 -26.44 26.08 -14.02
N LYS A 120 -25.66 27.13 -13.72
CA LYS A 120 -26.11 28.34 -13.00
C LYS A 120 -26.29 29.56 -13.90
N TRP A 121 -26.22 29.38 -15.22
CA TRP A 121 -26.49 30.41 -16.24
C TRP A 121 -27.58 29.89 -17.17
#